data_AF-A0AAE0B7Y2-F1
#
_entry.id   AF-A0AAE0B7Y2-F1
#
_cell.length_a   1.000
_cell.length_b   1.000
_cell.length_c   1.000
_cell.angle_alpha   90.00
_cell.angle_beta   90.00
_cell.angle_gamma   90.00
#
_symmetry.space_group_name_H-M   'P 1'
#
loop_
_entity.id
_entity.type
_entity.pdbx_description
1 polymer ?
#
loop_
_entity_poly.entity_id
_entity_poly.type
_entity_poly.pdbx_seq_one_letter_code
_entity_poly.pdbx_strand_id
1 'polypeptide(L)'
;MDVNATVDQLISPSGGWNTQLIRGNFNLEDTNLILQIPIVKVNREDNTLWHFNENGKYSVKSGYWLGHRLGNMIGPSNISHRSSWWNTFWRVKIPMKVKMFIWKACQDWIPTKINIGR
;
A
#
# COMPACT_ATOMS: atom_id res chain seq x y z
N MET A 1 -5.25 25.95 -12.13
CA MET A 1 -6.58 25.34 -11.88
C MET A 1 -6.91 25.52 -10.41
N ASP A 2 -8.19 25.59 -10.09
CA ASP A 2 -8.65 25.56 -8.71
C ASP A 2 -8.31 24.20 -8.06
N VAL A 3 -8.09 24.19 -6.75
CA VAL A 3 -7.83 22.96 -5.98
C VAL A 3 -9.05 22.04 -5.97
N ASN A 4 -10.25 22.60 -6.15
CA ASN A 4 -11.50 21.86 -6.24
C ASN A 4 -11.91 21.50 -7.68
N ALA A 5 -11.00 21.64 -8.66
CA ALA A 5 -11.29 21.27 -10.04
C ALA A 5 -11.54 19.75 -10.15
N THR A 6 -12.66 19.39 -10.77
CA THR A 6 -13.08 18.01 -11.00
C THR A 6 -12.70 17.56 -12.42
N VAL A 7 -12.61 16.25 -12.64
CA VAL A 7 -12.14 15.67 -13.92
C VAL A 7 -13.07 16.01 -15.08
N ASP A 8 -14.36 16.23 -14.83
CA ASP A 8 -15.32 16.64 -15.88
C ASP A 8 -14.96 17.99 -16.52
N GLN A 9 -14.29 18.88 -15.79
CA GLN A 9 -13.82 20.17 -16.32
C GLN A 9 -12.69 20.00 -17.33
N LEU A 10 -12.03 18.83 -17.35
CA LEU A 10 -11.01 18.48 -18.33
C LEU A 10 -11.62 17.92 -19.63
N ILE A 11 -12.94 17.71 -19.69
CA ILE A 11 -13.65 17.11 -20.83
C ILE A 11 -14.28 18.22 -21.67
N SER A 12 -14.09 18.15 -22.99
CA SER A 12 -14.70 19.06 -23.95
C SER A 12 -16.19 18.75 -24.14
N PRO A 13 -17.02 19.73 -24.56
CA PRO A 13 -18.43 19.49 -24.89
C PRO A 13 -18.65 18.44 -25.99
N SER A 14 -17.63 18.16 -26.81
CA SER A 14 -17.63 17.10 -27.82
C SER A 14 -17.44 15.68 -27.26
N GLY A 15 -17.28 15.52 -25.94
CA GLY A 15 -17.12 14.24 -25.27
C GLY A 15 -15.71 13.65 -25.37
N GLY A 16 -14.70 14.50 -25.54
CA GLY A 16 -13.28 14.12 -25.59
C GLY A 16 -12.45 14.93 -24.60
N TRP A 17 -11.14 14.66 -24.51
CA TRP A 17 -10.26 15.43 -23.63
C TRP A 17 -10.04 16.85 -24.17
N ASN A 18 -10.09 17.85 -23.29
CA ASN A 18 -9.69 19.21 -23.62
C ASN A 18 -8.15 19.33 -23.63
N THR A 19 -7.55 19.01 -24.78
CA THR A 19 -6.09 18.91 -24.93
C THR A 19 -5.33 20.21 -24.64
N GLN A 20 -5.90 21.38 -24.96
CA GLN A 20 -5.27 22.67 -24.69
C GLN A 20 -5.17 22.93 -23.20
N LEU A 21 -6.25 22.65 -22.49
CA LEU A 21 -6.36 22.85 -21.05
C LEU A 21 -5.51 21.82 -20.28
N ILE A 22 -5.42 20.57 -20.74
CA ILE A 22 -4.53 19.57 -20.14
C ILE A 22 -3.06 19.98 -20.32
N ARG A 23 -2.65 20.35 -21.54
CA ARG A 23 -1.26 20.78 -21.82
C ARG A 23 -0.83 22.03 -21.05
N GLY A 24 -1.78 22.90 -20.71
CA GLY A 24 -1.51 24.12 -19.94
C GLY A 24 -1.38 23.88 -18.44
N ASN A 25 -1.86 22.74 -17.93
CA ASN A 25 -2.01 22.49 -16.51
C ASN A 25 -1.21 21.29 -15.98
N PHE A 26 -0.81 20.38 -16.86
CA PHE A 26 -0.05 19.18 -16.51
C PHE A 26 1.32 19.21 -17.20
N ASN A 27 2.29 18.49 -16.62
CA ASN A 27 3.58 18.30 -17.29
C ASN A 27 3.40 17.41 -18.54
N LEU A 28 4.46 17.28 -19.36
CA LEU A 28 4.39 16.53 -20.60
C LEU A 28 4.11 15.03 -20.39
N GLU A 29 4.66 14.44 -19.33
CA GLU A 29 4.50 13.02 -19.00
C GLU A 29 3.05 12.70 -18.61
N ASP A 30 2.50 13.45 -17.66
CA ASP A 30 1.11 13.36 -17.21
C ASP A 30 0.14 13.68 -18.34
N THR A 31 0.43 14.69 -19.16
CA THR A 31 -0.39 15.01 -20.34
C THR A 31 -0.52 13.80 -21.25
N ASN A 32 0.59 13.12 -21.56
CA ASN A 32 0.59 11.95 -22.42
C ASN A 32 -0.21 10.80 -21.81
N LEU A 33 -0.08 10.58 -20.50
CA LEU A 33 -0.82 9.56 -19.76
C LEU A 33 -2.32 9.86 -19.75
N ILE A 34 -2.73 11.09 -19.43
CA ILE A 34 -4.13 11.51 -19.39
C ILE A 34 -4.79 11.33 -20.76
N LEU A 35 -4.13 11.77 -21.84
CA LEU A 35 -4.68 11.68 -23.19
C LEU A 35 -4.84 10.23 -23.69
N GLN A 36 -4.12 9.26 -23.10
CA GLN A 36 -4.28 7.84 -23.38
C GLN A 36 -5.48 7.21 -22.67
N ILE A 37 -6.03 7.86 -21.63
CA ILE A 37 -7.20 7.36 -20.92
C ILE A 37 -8.43 7.47 -21.83
N PRO A 38 -9.11 6.36 -22.17
CA PRO A 38 -10.29 6.42 -23.01
C PRO A 38 -11.46 7.05 -22.24
N ILE A 39 -12.10 8.08 -22.83
CA ILE A 39 -13.35 8.63 -22.31
C ILE A 39 -14.51 7.76 -22.79
N VAL A 40 -15.25 7.22 -21.84
CA VAL A 40 -16.47 6.46 -22.10
C VAL A 40 -17.58 7.46 -22.45
N LYS A 41 -18.10 7.39 -23.68
CA LYS A 41 -19.20 8.26 -24.15
C LYS A 41 -20.59 7.84 -23.66
N VAL A 42 -20.68 6.69 -23.01
CA VAL A 42 -21.92 6.15 -22.47
C VAL A 42 -22.07 6.66 -21.05
N ASN A 43 -23.23 7.26 -20.75
CA ASN A 43 -23.56 7.70 -19.40
C ASN A 43 -23.76 6.45 -18.52
N ARG A 44 -22.69 6.03 -17.85
CA ARG A 44 -22.65 4.90 -16.93
C ARG A 44 -22.16 5.43 -15.59
N GLU A 45 -22.82 5.02 -14.51
CA GLU A 45 -22.36 5.37 -13.17
C GLU A 45 -20.94 4.85 -12.93
N ASP A 46 -20.13 5.68 -12.27
CA ASP A 46 -18.78 5.31 -11.86
C ASP A 46 -18.83 4.10 -10.94
N ASN A 47 -17.92 3.16 -11.19
CA ASN A 47 -17.79 1.96 -10.37
C ASN A 47 -16.40 1.92 -9.73
N THR A 48 -16.35 1.57 -8.45
CA THR A 48 -15.09 1.37 -7.75
C THR A 48 -14.39 0.12 -8.30
N LEU A 49 -13.19 0.30 -8.85
CA LEU A 49 -12.36 -0.79 -9.37
C LEU A 49 -11.12 -0.98 -8.50
N TRP A 50 -10.83 -2.23 -8.15
CA TRP A 50 -9.68 -2.61 -7.34
C TRP A 50 -8.62 -3.29 -8.22
N HIS A 51 -7.57 -2.55 -8.58
CA HIS A 51 -6.52 -3.00 -9.49
C HIS A 51 -5.67 -4.17 -8.96
N PHE A 52 -5.70 -4.43 -7.65
CA PHE A 52 -4.92 -5.50 -7.02
C PHE A 52 -5.67 -6.83 -6.93
N ASN A 53 -6.72 -7.00 -7.74
CA ASN A 53 -7.43 -8.25 -7.89
C ASN A 53 -7.93 -8.40 -9.33
N GLU A 54 -7.82 -9.60 -9.90
CA GLU A 54 -8.12 -9.86 -11.33
C GLU A 54 -9.58 -9.60 -11.69
N ASN A 55 -10.49 -9.79 -10.74
CA ASN A 55 -11.91 -9.55 -10.92
C ASN A 55 -12.32 -8.08 -10.66
N GLY A 56 -11.36 -7.19 -10.39
CA GLY A 56 -11.58 -5.77 -10.11
C GLY A 56 -12.32 -5.50 -8.80
N LYS A 57 -12.62 -6.52 -7.98
CA LYS A 57 -13.34 -6.38 -6.71
C LYS A 57 -12.39 -6.38 -5.54
N TYR A 58 -12.65 -5.48 -4.60
CA TYR A 58 -11.92 -5.48 -3.35
C TYR A 58 -12.20 -6.76 -2.54
N SER A 59 -11.16 -7.29 -1.92
CA SER A 59 -11.27 -8.32 -0.89
C SER A 59 -10.30 -8.03 0.24
N VAL A 60 -10.65 -8.41 1.48
CA VAL A 60 -9.76 -8.28 2.65
C VAL A 60 -8.40 -8.93 2.39
N LYS A 61 -8.38 -10.09 1.70
CA LYS A 61 -7.15 -10.77 1.30
C LYS A 61 -6.27 -9.89 0.40
N SER A 62 -6.84 -9.29 -0.64
CA SER A 62 -6.09 -8.41 -1.55
C SER A 62 -5.64 -7.11 -0.87
N GLY A 63 -6.45 -6.54 0.02
CA GLY A 63 -6.08 -5.38 0.83
C GLY A 63 -4.94 -5.68 1.79
N TYR A 64 -5.00 -6.82 2.50
CA TYR A 64 -3.95 -7.28 3.40
C TYR A 64 -2.64 -7.56 2.64
N TRP A 65 -2.73 -8.23 1.48
CA TRP A 65 -1.56 -8.48 0.63
C TRP A 65 -0.89 -7.16 0.20
N LEU A 66 -1.68 -6.17 -0.23
CA LEU A 66 -1.15 -4.86 -0.60
C LEU A 66 -0.53 -4.14 0.60
N GLY A 67 -1.23 -4.13 1.75
CA GLY A 67 -0.74 -3.50 2.98
C GLY A 67 0.58 -4.11 3.46
N HIS A 68 0.72 -5.43 3.40
CA HIS A 68 1.97 -6.11 3.73
C HIS A 68 3.09 -5.78 2.73
N ARG A 69 2.79 -5.68 1.42
CA ARG A 69 3.77 -5.34 0.39
C ARG A 69 4.27 -3.90 0.52
N LEU A 70 3.37 -2.95 0.76
CA LEU A 70 3.73 -1.55 1.01
C LEU A 70 4.40 -1.37 2.38
N GLY A 71 3.95 -2.09 3.40
CA GLY A 71 4.56 -2.09 4.73
C GLY A 71 6.00 -2.60 4.71
N ASN A 72 6.34 -3.56 3.84
CA ASN A 72 7.73 -4.00 3.63
C ASN A 72 8.58 -3.01 2.82
N MET A 73 7.97 -2.06 2.11
CA MET A 73 8.70 -0.99 1.42
C MET A 73 9.00 0.21 2.33
N ILE A 74 8.24 0.39 3.41
CA ILE A 74 8.33 1.55 4.32
C ILE A 74 8.81 1.14 5.74
N GLY A 75 8.77 -0.14 6.08
CA GLY A 75 9.22 -0.68 7.38
C GLY A 75 10.69 -1.09 7.37
N PRO A 76 11.39 -1.01 8.52
CA PRO A 76 12.81 -1.34 8.60
C PRO A 76 13.05 -2.77 8.14
N SER A 77 14.13 -2.93 7.39
CA SER A 77 14.67 -4.07 6.63
C SER A 77 14.82 -5.42 7.35
N ASN A 78 14.15 -5.63 8.49
CA ASN A 78 14.51 -6.62 9.50
C ASN A 78 13.51 -7.77 9.69
N ILE A 79 12.41 -7.82 8.94
CA ILE A 79 11.47 -8.96 9.03
C ILE A 79 12.14 -10.26 8.54
N SER A 80 12.99 -10.19 7.52
CA SER A 80 13.79 -11.33 7.04
C SER A 80 14.84 -11.78 8.07
N HIS A 81 15.48 -10.84 8.77
CA HIS A 81 16.53 -11.15 9.75
C HIS A 81 15.99 -11.73 11.06
N ARG A 82 14.79 -11.33 11.53
CA ARG A 82 14.18 -11.91 12.75
C ARG A 82 13.80 -13.37 12.57
N SER A 83 13.26 -13.75 11.41
CA SER A 83 12.86 -15.14 11.11
C SER A 83 14.03 -16.13 11.17
N SER A 84 15.19 -15.74 10.63
CA SER A 84 16.37 -16.61 10.54
C SER A 84 16.97 -16.98 11.91
N TRP A 85 17.03 -16.02 12.83
CA TRP A 85 17.58 -16.26 14.18
C TRP A 85 16.67 -17.18 15.02
N TRP A 86 15.35 -17.00 14.96
CA TRP A 86 14.40 -17.84 15.71
C TRP A 86 14.48 -19.31 15.30
N ASN A 87 14.64 -19.61 14.02
CA ASN A 87 14.81 -20.99 13.55
C ASN A 87 16.04 -21.68 14.16
N THR A 88 17.14 -20.94 14.31
CA THR A 88 18.35 -21.45 14.96
C THR A 88 18.14 -21.60 16.47
N PHE A 89 17.51 -20.62 17.11
CA PHE A 89 17.20 -20.63 18.54
C PHE A 89 16.33 -21.84 18.94
N TRP A 90 15.30 -22.16 18.16
CA TRP A 90 14.42 -23.29 18.44
C TRP A 90 15.11 -24.66 18.30
N ARG A 91 16.19 -24.75 17.52
CA ARG A 91 17.00 -25.97 17.35
C ARG A 91 17.98 -26.24 18.50
N VAL A 92 18.27 -25.26 19.35
CA VAL A 92 19.20 -25.43 20.48
C VAL A 92 18.61 -26.41 21.51
N LYS A 93 19.41 -27.36 22.02
CA LYS A 93 19.01 -28.31 23.07
C LYS A 93 19.06 -27.65 24.46
N ILE A 94 18.16 -26.70 24.71
CA ILE A 94 17.92 -26.11 26.04
C ILE A 94 16.50 -26.45 26.52
N PRO A 95 16.26 -26.49 27.85
CA PRO A 95 14.93 -26.74 28.40
C PRO A 95 13.87 -25.78 27.85
N MET A 96 12.70 -26.31 27.49
CA MET A 96 11.61 -25.54 26.88
C MET A 96 11.18 -24.33 27.72
N LYS A 97 11.24 -24.46 29.06
CA LYS A 97 10.94 -23.36 29.99
C LYS A 97 11.82 -22.13 29.75
N VAL A 98 13.10 -22.33 29.46
CA VAL A 98 14.07 -21.25 29.19
C VAL A 98 13.80 -20.64 27.81
N LYS A 99 13.50 -21.47 26.80
CA LYS A 99 13.12 -20.98 25.47
C LYS A 99 11.92 -20.06 25.51
N MET A 100 10.87 -20.48 26.22
CA MET A 100 9.64 -19.71 26.39
C MET A 100 9.87 -18.41 27.14
N PHE A 101 10.73 -18.41 28.16
CA PHE A 101 11.08 -17.19 28.91
C PHE A 101 11.79 -16.16 28.03
N ILE A 102 12.84 -16.58 27.29
CA ILE A 102 13.58 -15.71 26.38
C ILE A 102 12.68 -15.20 25.24
N TRP A 103 11.85 -16.07 24.65
CA TRP A 103 10.91 -15.68 23.61
C TRP A 103 9.93 -14.60 24.10
N LYS A 104 9.35 -14.75 25.29
CA LYS A 104 8.49 -13.73 25.90
C LYS A 104 9.23 -12.43 26.22
N ALA A 105 10.48 -12.52 26.71
CA ALA A 105 11.29 -11.34 27.01
C ALA A 105 11.63 -10.53 25.75
N CYS A 106 11.94 -11.19 24.62
CA CYS A 106 12.28 -10.53 23.36
C CYS A 106 11.08 -9.98 22.57
N GLN A 107 9.85 -10.32 22.98
CA GLN A 107 8.60 -9.81 22.41
C GLN A 107 8.00 -8.66 23.24
N ASP A 108 8.76 -8.11 24.20
CA ASP A 108 8.31 -7.06 25.13
C ASP A 108 7.08 -7.44 25.98
N TRP A 109 6.79 -8.74 26.13
CA TRP A 109 5.68 -9.23 26.98
C TRP A 109 6.02 -9.21 28.47
N ILE A 110 7.30 -9.02 28.80
CA ILE A 110 7.79 -8.90 30.15
C ILE A 110 8.31 -7.48 30.31
N PRO A 111 7.80 -6.68 31.26
CA PRO A 111 8.37 -5.37 31.55
C PRO A 111 9.80 -5.57 32.06
N THR A 112 10.78 -5.39 31.19
CA THR A 112 12.19 -5.32 31.57
C THR A 112 12.49 -3.90 32.05
N LYS A 113 13.54 -3.71 32.86
CA LYS A 113 13.96 -2.41 33.42
C LYS A 113 14.15 -1.28 32.39
N ILE A 114 14.23 -1.63 31.10
CA ILE A 114 14.34 -0.72 29.96
C ILE A 114 12.99 -0.04 29.65
N ASN A 115 11.86 -0.58 30.14
CA ASN A 115 10.51 -0.05 29.94
C ASN A 115 9.97 0.75 31.15
N ILE A 116 10.83 1.11 32.10
CA ILE A 116 10.48 2.01 33.21
C ILE A 116 11.27 3.30 32.98
N GLY A 117 10.72 4.17 32.13
CA GLY A 117 11.37 5.42 31.75
C GLY A 117 10.77 6.10 30.52
N ARG A 118 9.44 6.27 30.49
CA ARG A 118 8.76 7.38 29.82
C ARG A 118 7.59 7.82 30.67
#